data_AF-A0A7V5D1C0-F1
#
_entry.id   AF-A0A7V5D1C0-F1
#
_cell.length_a   1.000
_cell.length_b   1.000
_cell.length_c   1.000
_cell.angle_alpha   90.00
_cell.angle_beta   90.00
_cell.angle_gamma   90.00
#
_symmetry.space_group_name_H-M   'P 1'
#
loop_
_entity.id
_entity.type
_entity.pdbx_description
1 polymer ?
#
loop_
_entity_poly.entity_id
_entity_poly.type
_entity_poly.pdbx_seq_one_letter_code
_entity_poly.pdbx_strand_id
1 'polypeptide(L)'
;MAQKRFKIITIFLFSLIFIILIFVFPKFPKPSQKPSLEEKKEIQPTQKIEEVKPTETTRIDISNWKTYRNEDFGFEIKYPPDYVFQQRTTAGSEIPIKFSGEFISQNDLNKKEEPRECEIPGIFIEIYNREDFGINENQTLEEFIMKQCQHEAGSAGLKINEVCEKLKIGDYEWIKAEWPDMCPEENYYLEKNNLVYQFRSMTYEIEPILSTFKIFNIPLAKEKTQLIGGNILYKVSCNPRDLTCRFYSSFDGGKNWNLIKEQYKGRIAYDYDKKNPQIVYFADSGFNLMAGGECGFYKSTDGGKTFKDLTNKFPKSNGIRCFNVIHLDPNNSNIIYVYAEEYRYGSSVSFWKSVDGGNTWIEYVPDLSICDYCEGSCAASDNCPQADCDKDLCYLEVAEKTKDLSICDKIQNEYYKKSCYGLKK
;
A
#
# COMPACT_ATOMS: atom_id res chain seq x y z
N MET A 1 31.10 62.46 -0.43
CA MET A 1 30.67 62.24 0.97
C MET A 1 29.47 61.28 1.14
N ALA A 2 28.73 60.91 0.09
CA ALA A 2 27.60 59.97 0.20
C ALA A 2 27.99 58.47 0.26
N GLN A 3 29.07 58.04 -0.41
CA GLN A 3 29.49 56.62 -0.42
C GLN A 3 30.11 56.10 0.90
N LYS A 4 30.64 56.98 1.77
CA LYS A 4 31.16 56.57 3.09
C LYS A 4 30.05 56.36 4.14
N ARG A 5 28.86 56.94 3.94
CA ARG A 5 27.71 56.76 4.86
C ARG A 5 26.92 55.48 4.59
N PHE A 6 26.96 54.94 3.37
CA PHE A 6 26.24 53.70 3.01
C PHE A 6 26.93 52.41 3.50
N LYS A 7 28.28 52.42 3.64
CA LYS A 7 29.05 51.29 4.18
C LYS A 7 28.93 51.13 5.70
N ILE A 8 28.63 52.20 6.44
CA ILE A 8 28.52 52.14 7.91
C ILE A 8 27.14 51.59 8.31
N ILE A 9 26.08 51.90 7.54
CA ILE A 9 24.71 51.43 7.81
C ILE A 9 24.56 49.93 7.51
N THR A 10 25.23 49.40 6.49
CA THR A 10 25.22 47.96 6.16
C THR A 10 25.96 47.09 7.18
N ILE A 11 27.02 47.61 7.83
CA ILE A 11 27.76 46.90 8.89
C ILE A 11 26.96 46.84 10.21
N PHE A 12 26.17 47.87 10.53
CA PHE A 12 25.32 47.85 11.73
C PHE A 12 24.11 46.91 11.61
N LEU A 13 23.51 46.79 10.41
CA LEU A 13 22.38 45.89 10.16
C LEU A 13 22.78 44.41 10.21
N PHE A 14 23.97 44.04 9.73
CA PHE A 14 24.47 42.65 9.83
C PHE A 14 24.83 42.27 11.27
N SER A 15 25.35 43.21 12.07
CA SER A 15 25.67 42.98 13.49
C SER A 15 24.43 42.71 14.34
N LEU A 16 23.30 43.35 14.03
CA LEU A 16 22.05 43.19 14.79
C LEU A 16 21.36 41.84 14.51
N ILE A 17 21.43 41.36 13.26
CA ILE A 17 20.87 40.06 12.85
C ILE A 17 21.66 38.89 13.46
N PHE A 18 22.98 39.04 13.63
CA PHE A 18 23.83 38.01 14.24
C PHE A 18 23.60 37.86 15.76
N ILE A 19 23.22 38.93 16.45
CA ILE A 19 22.92 38.90 17.90
C ILE A 19 21.57 38.23 18.18
N ILE A 20 20.58 38.36 17.29
CA ILE A 20 19.25 37.73 17.45
C ILE A 20 19.33 36.20 17.26
N LEU A 21 20.24 35.70 16.41
CA LEU A 21 20.45 34.26 16.21
C LEU A 21 21.09 33.54 17.40
N ILE A 22 21.75 34.26 18.32
CA ILE A 22 22.40 33.67 19.50
C ILE A 22 21.40 33.38 20.63
N PHE A 23 20.23 34.03 20.65
CA PHE A 23 19.26 33.93 21.75
C PHE A 23 18.07 32.99 21.49
N VAL A 24 17.91 32.41 20.29
CA VAL A 24 16.69 31.64 19.92
C VAL A 24 16.93 30.13 19.70
N PHE A 25 18.16 29.62 19.85
CA PHE A 25 18.40 28.17 19.78
C PHE A 25 18.44 27.50 21.17
N PRO A 26 17.72 26.38 21.38
CA PRO A 26 17.82 25.60 22.61
C PRO A 26 19.21 24.95 22.71
N LYS A 27 19.77 24.94 23.93
CA LYS A 27 21.08 24.36 24.26
C LYS A 27 21.09 22.85 24.00
N PHE A 28 21.92 22.39 23.07
CA PHE A 28 22.32 20.97 22.97
C PHE A 28 23.14 20.56 24.20
N PRO A 29 22.92 19.37 24.78
CA PRO A 29 23.80 18.84 25.83
C PRO A 29 25.17 18.44 25.25
N LYS A 30 26.23 18.72 26.02
CA LYS A 30 27.64 18.44 25.68
C LYS A 30 27.95 16.93 25.68
N PRO A 31 28.95 16.48 24.90
CA PRO A 31 29.37 15.08 24.86
C PRO A 31 30.06 14.67 26.16
N SER A 32 29.65 13.54 26.73
CA SER A 32 30.30 12.94 27.90
C SER A 32 31.71 12.44 27.54
N GLN A 33 32.69 12.87 28.34
CA GLN A 33 34.09 12.48 28.25
C GLN A 33 34.28 10.97 28.42
N LYS A 34 35.13 10.38 27.56
CA LYS A 34 35.74 9.06 27.76
C LYS A 34 36.52 9.03 29.07
N PRO A 35 36.37 8.00 29.91
CA PRO A 35 37.35 7.69 30.95
C PRO A 35 38.60 7.04 30.34
N SER A 36 39.74 7.43 30.89
CA SER A 36 41.10 7.03 30.57
C SER A 36 41.46 5.60 31.02
N LEU A 37 42.49 5.05 30.36
CA LEU A 37 43.13 3.76 30.62
C LEU A 37 43.98 3.73 31.91
N GLU A 38 44.11 2.49 32.41
CA GLU A 38 44.94 1.96 33.52
C GLU A 38 44.30 2.03 34.92
N GLU A 39 43.96 0.91 35.55
CA GLU A 39 44.94 0.00 36.17
C GLU A 39 44.50 -1.49 36.14
N LYS A 40 45.43 -2.37 35.77
CA LYS A 40 45.30 -3.84 35.78
C LYS A 40 45.12 -4.39 37.20
N LYS A 41 44.13 -5.26 37.41
CA LYS A 41 44.20 -6.37 38.37
C LYS A 41 43.70 -7.66 37.73
N GLU A 42 44.44 -8.72 38.03
CA GLU A 42 44.48 -10.03 37.39
C GLU A 42 43.14 -10.76 37.35
N ILE A 43 42.88 -11.46 36.24
CA ILE A 43 41.95 -12.59 36.18
C ILE A 43 42.76 -13.82 35.77
N GLN A 44 42.61 -14.88 36.57
CA GLN A 44 43.29 -16.18 36.52
C GLN A 44 42.93 -17.00 35.26
N PRO A 45 43.71 -18.04 34.91
CA PRO A 45 43.79 -18.54 33.53
C PRO A 45 42.62 -19.45 33.12
N THR A 46 42.12 -19.15 31.92
CA THR A 46 41.57 -20.01 30.86
C THR A 46 41.14 -21.44 31.26
N GLN A 47 39.84 -21.65 31.44
CA GLN A 47 39.24 -22.96 31.15
C GLN A 47 39.16 -23.15 29.63
N LYS A 48 39.67 -24.29 29.18
CA LYS A 48 39.60 -24.80 27.80
C LYS A 48 38.22 -24.57 27.19
N ILE A 49 38.18 -23.95 26.02
CA ILE A 49 37.03 -24.02 25.11
C ILE A 49 36.97 -25.47 24.63
N GLU A 50 35.96 -26.22 25.10
CA GLU A 50 35.59 -27.47 24.46
C GLU A 50 34.96 -27.16 23.11
N GLU A 51 35.48 -27.83 22.10
CA GLU A 51 35.05 -27.80 20.71
C GLU A 51 33.58 -28.23 20.64
N VAL A 52 32.68 -27.28 20.38
CA VAL A 52 31.25 -27.56 20.18
C VAL A 52 31.12 -28.38 18.91
N LYS A 53 30.83 -29.68 19.06
CA LYS A 53 30.45 -30.55 17.94
C LYS A 53 29.22 -29.98 17.23
N PRO A 54 29.12 -30.11 15.90
CA PRO A 54 27.96 -29.64 15.16
C PRO A 54 26.71 -30.33 15.70
N THR A 55 25.75 -29.51 16.12
CA THR A 55 24.43 -29.92 16.59
C THR A 55 23.80 -30.87 15.56
N GLU A 56 23.44 -32.08 15.98
CA GLU A 56 22.62 -32.99 15.18
C GLU A 56 21.35 -32.25 14.76
N THR A 57 21.14 -32.13 13.44
CA THR A 57 19.91 -31.59 12.88
C THR A 57 18.76 -32.47 13.35
N THR A 58 17.98 -32.00 14.33
CA THR A 58 16.78 -32.68 14.81
C THR A 58 15.86 -32.86 13.61
N ARG A 59 15.69 -34.11 13.17
CA ARG A 59 14.84 -34.45 12.04
C ARG A 59 13.39 -34.20 12.46
N ILE A 60 12.85 -33.06 12.06
CA ILE A 60 11.47 -32.66 12.40
C ILE A 60 10.51 -33.70 11.81
N ASP A 61 9.68 -34.30 12.67
CA ASP A 61 8.64 -35.23 12.23
C ASP A 61 7.48 -34.43 11.62
N ILE A 62 7.30 -34.58 10.31
CA ILE A 62 6.26 -33.91 9.52
C ILE A 62 5.10 -34.86 9.18
N SER A 63 5.03 -36.04 9.79
CA SER A 63 4.02 -37.07 9.46
C SER A 63 2.58 -36.62 9.76
N ASN A 64 2.39 -35.83 10.82
CA ASN A 64 1.10 -35.29 11.25
C ASN A 64 0.80 -33.88 10.70
N TRP A 65 1.67 -33.32 9.86
CA TRP A 65 1.48 -31.99 9.31
C TRP A 65 0.31 -31.94 8.34
N LYS A 66 -0.41 -30.82 8.37
CA LYS A 66 -1.49 -30.52 7.44
C LYS A 66 -0.90 -30.07 6.11
N THR A 67 -1.64 -30.24 5.02
CA THR A 67 -1.23 -29.79 3.68
C THR A 67 -2.16 -28.69 3.21
N TYR A 68 -1.59 -27.55 2.82
CA TYR A 68 -2.29 -26.50 2.11
C TYR A 68 -1.90 -26.59 0.64
N ARG A 69 -2.89 -26.58 -0.24
CA ARG A 69 -2.70 -26.66 -1.69
C ARG A 69 -3.50 -25.55 -2.35
N ASN A 70 -2.81 -24.76 -3.15
CA ASN A 70 -3.42 -23.70 -3.93
C ASN A 70 -3.32 -24.05 -5.43
N GLU A 71 -4.46 -24.34 -6.04
CA GLU A 71 -4.54 -24.72 -7.46
C GLU A 71 -4.43 -23.53 -8.41
N ASP A 72 -4.84 -22.33 -7.96
CA ASP A 72 -4.79 -21.11 -8.78
C ASP A 72 -3.33 -20.65 -9.01
N PHE A 73 -2.48 -20.87 -8.00
CA PHE A 73 -1.07 -20.46 -7.94
C PHE A 73 -0.09 -21.63 -7.95
N GLY A 74 -0.58 -22.87 -8.05
CA GLY A 74 0.24 -24.05 -8.39
C GLY A 74 1.25 -24.49 -7.36
N PHE A 75 0.95 -24.26 -6.09
CA PHE A 75 1.86 -24.64 -5.03
C PHE A 75 1.14 -25.41 -3.95
N GLU A 76 1.90 -26.29 -3.31
CA GLU A 76 1.50 -26.93 -2.06
C GLU A 76 2.60 -26.79 -1.03
N ILE A 77 2.19 -26.71 0.23
CA ILE A 77 3.10 -26.66 1.38
C ILE A 77 2.49 -27.41 2.54
N LYS A 78 3.33 -28.00 3.39
CA LYS A 78 2.90 -28.59 4.65
C LYS A 78 3.16 -27.64 5.81
N TYR A 79 2.31 -27.70 6.82
CA TYR A 79 2.40 -26.86 8.00
C TYR A 79 1.96 -27.61 9.26
N PRO A 80 2.45 -27.22 10.45
CA PRO A 80 2.11 -27.88 11.71
C PRO A 80 0.60 -27.93 11.99
N PRO A 81 0.09 -29.00 12.62
CA PRO A 81 -1.35 -29.18 12.83
C PRO A 81 -1.98 -28.15 13.78
N ASP A 82 -1.19 -27.52 14.65
CA ASP A 82 -1.61 -26.45 15.55
C ASP A 82 -1.74 -25.09 14.86
N TYR A 83 -1.37 -24.96 13.59
CA TYR A 83 -1.51 -23.71 12.83
C TYR A 83 -2.86 -23.67 12.09
N VAL A 84 -3.33 -22.45 11.86
CA VAL A 84 -4.55 -22.13 11.10
C VAL A 84 -4.16 -21.27 9.91
N PHE A 85 -4.68 -21.63 8.73
CA PHE A 85 -4.53 -20.84 7.52
C PHE A 85 -5.59 -19.73 7.49
N GLN A 86 -5.15 -18.49 7.30
CA GLN A 86 -6.02 -17.34 7.06
C GLN A 86 -5.67 -16.72 5.71
N GLN A 87 -6.64 -16.68 4.82
CA GLN A 87 -6.52 -15.92 3.58
C GLN A 87 -6.81 -14.45 3.89
N ARG A 88 -5.81 -13.59 3.72
CA ARG A 88 -6.02 -12.14 3.78
C ARG A 88 -6.19 -11.65 2.35
N THR A 89 -7.42 -11.33 1.94
CA THR A 89 -7.63 -10.49 0.77
C THR A 89 -7.27 -9.05 1.15
N THR A 90 -6.19 -8.51 0.59
CA THR A 90 -5.92 -7.08 0.68
C THR A 90 -6.98 -6.37 -0.18
N ALA A 91 -7.95 -5.74 0.47
CA ALA A 91 -8.91 -4.88 -0.20
C ALA A 91 -8.14 -3.76 -0.93
N GLY A 92 -8.28 -3.67 -2.25
CA GLY A 92 -7.76 -2.56 -3.07
C GLY A 92 -6.66 -2.89 -4.07
N SER A 93 -6.18 -4.13 -4.20
CA SER A 93 -5.28 -4.48 -5.30
C SER A 93 -6.06 -5.02 -6.49
N GLU A 94 -6.45 -4.15 -7.43
CA GLU A 94 -6.75 -4.53 -8.83
C GLU A 94 -5.48 -4.89 -9.62
N ILE A 95 -4.41 -5.27 -8.91
CA ILE A 95 -3.13 -5.71 -9.45
C ILE A 95 -3.32 -7.17 -9.88
N PRO A 96 -3.08 -7.52 -11.16
CA PRO A 96 -3.56 -8.77 -11.73
C PRO A 96 -3.12 -10.00 -10.95
N ILE A 97 -1.97 -9.98 -10.25
CA ILE A 97 -1.63 -11.04 -9.30
C ILE A 97 -0.85 -10.53 -8.07
N LYS A 98 -1.57 -10.34 -6.96
CA LYS A 98 -1.04 -10.36 -5.58
C LYS A 98 -1.90 -11.31 -4.73
N PHE A 99 -1.32 -12.39 -4.22
CA PHE A 99 -1.96 -13.28 -3.25
C PHE A 99 -1.27 -13.14 -1.90
N SER A 100 -2.06 -13.03 -0.82
CA SER A 100 -1.56 -13.03 0.55
C SER A 100 -2.29 -14.06 1.40
N GLY A 101 -1.51 -14.88 2.10
CA GLY A 101 -1.99 -15.84 3.09
C GLY A 101 -1.09 -15.83 4.32
N GLU A 102 -1.64 -16.25 5.45
CA GLU A 102 -0.92 -16.30 6.72
C GLU A 102 -1.22 -17.61 7.44
N PHE A 103 -0.19 -18.20 8.04
CA PHE A 103 -0.33 -19.30 8.99
C PHE A 103 -0.06 -18.80 10.40
N ILE A 104 -1.06 -18.92 11.28
CA ILE A 104 -1.01 -18.45 12.67
C ILE A 104 -1.16 -19.65 13.61
N SER A 105 -0.35 -19.72 14.67
CA SER A 105 -0.51 -20.79 15.67
C SER A 105 -1.82 -20.61 16.46
N GLN A 106 -2.48 -21.71 16.82
CA GLN A 106 -3.69 -21.68 17.67
C GLN A 106 -3.43 -21.04 19.03
N ASN A 107 -2.21 -21.14 19.55
CA ASN A 107 -1.84 -20.50 20.81
C ASN A 107 -1.85 -18.98 20.67
N ASP A 108 -1.41 -18.45 19.53
CA ASP A 108 -1.37 -17.00 19.30
C ASP A 108 -2.76 -16.42 19.05
N LEU A 109 -3.68 -17.16 18.40
CA LEU A 109 -5.09 -16.76 18.28
C LEU A 109 -5.80 -16.61 19.64
N ASN A 110 -5.31 -17.32 20.67
CA ASN A 110 -5.92 -17.32 22.00
C ASN A 110 -5.26 -16.35 22.98
N LYS A 111 -4.16 -15.68 22.61
CA LYS A 111 -3.52 -14.66 23.43
C LYS A 111 -4.35 -13.37 23.36
N LYS A 112 -4.77 -12.87 24.54
CA LYS A 112 -5.43 -11.56 24.71
C LYS A 112 -4.44 -10.40 24.92
N GLU A 113 -3.15 -10.69 24.96
CA GLU A 113 -2.11 -9.70 25.23
C GLU A 113 -1.78 -8.92 23.96
N GLU A 114 -1.52 -7.61 24.12
CA GLU A 114 -1.02 -6.76 23.04
C GLU A 114 0.22 -7.39 22.42
N PRO A 115 0.36 -7.40 21.08
CA PRO A 115 1.59 -7.89 20.46
C PRO A 115 2.76 -7.13 21.07
N ARG A 116 3.81 -7.84 21.54
CA ARG A 116 5.08 -7.17 21.83
C ARG A 116 5.46 -6.39 20.58
N GLU A 117 6.08 -5.22 20.74
CA GLU A 117 6.33 -4.25 19.65
C GLU A 117 6.91 -4.87 18.35
N CYS A 118 7.51 -6.07 18.40
CA CYS A 118 8.04 -6.80 17.27
C CYS A 118 7.61 -8.28 17.11
N GLU A 119 6.68 -8.80 17.91
CA GLU A 119 6.17 -10.16 17.72
C GLU A 119 4.89 -10.10 16.88
N ILE A 120 5.01 -10.18 15.55
CA ILE A 120 3.85 -10.50 14.70
C ILE A 120 3.80 -12.02 14.56
N PRO A 121 2.81 -12.70 15.18
CA PRO A 121 2.76 -14.14 15.18
C PRO A 121 2.25 -14.66 13.83
N GLY A 122 3.15 -15.15 12.99
CA GLY A 122 2.75 -15.94 11.83
C GLY A 122 3.82 -16.08 10.77
N ILE A 123 3.49 -16.92 9.79
CA ILE A 123 4.22 -17.04 8.53
C ILE A 123 3.37 -16.45 7.42
N PHE A 124 3.89 -15.42 6.76
CA PHE A 124 3.22 -14.75 5.65
C PHE A 124 3.70 -15.33 4.34
N ILE A 125 2.76 -15.57 3.44
CA ILE A 125 3.01 -16.03 2.08
C ILE A 125 2.43 -15.01 1.13
N GLU A 126 3.30 -14.40 0.34
CA GLU A 126 2.94 -13.42 -0.65
C GLU A 126 3.43 -13.87 -2.03
N ILE A 127 2.55 -13.80 -3.02
CA ILE A 127 2.86 -14.20 -4.39
C ILE A 127 2.55 -13.03 -5.30
N TYR A 128 3.52 -12.67 -6.12
CA TYR A 128 3.47 -11.52 -7.01
C TYR A 128 3.79 -11.93 -8.45
N ASN A 129 3.23 -11.21 -9.42
CA ASN A 129 3.90 -11.12 -10.71
C ASN A 129 5.27 -10.46 -10.54
N ARG A 130 6.21 -10.85 -11.39
CA ARG A 130 7.55 -10.24 -11.47
C ARG A 130 7.50 -8.70 -11.55
N GLU A 131 6.67 -8.16 -12.44
CA GLU A 131 6.51 -6.70 -12.62
C GLU A 131 5.94 -6.02 -11.37
N ASP A 132 4.94 -6.64 -10.74
CA ASP A 132 4.26 -6.08 -9.56
C ASP A 132 5.15 -6.12 -8.31
N PHE A 133 6.12 -7.04 -8.28
CA PHE A 133 7.19 -7.05 -7.28
C PHE A 133 8.25 -5.95 -7.53
N GLY A 134 8.22 -5.31 -8.71
CA GLY A 134 9.15 -4.25 -9.13
C GLY A 134 10.38 -4.75 -9.90
N ILE A 135 10.38 -6.00 -10.36
CA ILE A 135 11.49 -6.57 -11.15
C ILE A 135 11.25 -6.26 -12.62
N ASN A 136 12.21 -5.57 -13.23
CA ASN A 136 12.17 -5.24 -14.66
C ASN A 136 12.52 -6.45 -15.54
N GLU A 137 12.12 -6.42 -16.82
CA GLU A 137 12.39 -7.51 -17.79
C GLU A 137 13.87 -7.89 -17.90
N ASN A 138 14.78 -6.91 -17.75
CA ASN A 138 16.23 -7.09 -17.90
C ASN A 138 16.97 -7.38 -16.58
N GLN A 139 16.25 -7.57 -15.47
CA GLN A 139 16.85 -7.72 -14.14
C GLN A 139 16.39 -9.03 -13.52
N THR A 140 17.30 -9.89 -13.06
CA THR A 140 16.95 -11.13 -12.33
C THR A 140 16.43 -10.84 -10.92
N LEU A 141 15.65 -11.77 -10.33
CA LEU A 141 15.26 -11.71 -8.91
C LEU A 141 16.50 -11.56 -8.01
N GLU A 142 17.57 -12.30 -8.30
CA GLU A 142 18.81 -12.21 -7.54
C GLU A 142 19.41 -10.80 -7.56
N GLU A 143 19.62 -10.23 -8.75
CA GLU A 143 20.15 -8.87 -8.86
C GLU A 143 19.26 -7.84 -8.15
N PHE A 144 17.94 -8.06 -8.19
CA PHE A 144 16.97 -7.19 -7.52
C PHE A 144 17.05 -7.26 -6.00
N ILE A 145 17.10 -8.47 -5.43
CA ILE A 145 17.20 -8.66 -3.97
C ILE A 145 18.58 -8.24 -3.49
N MET A 146 19.66 -8.68 -4.12
CA MET A 146 21.03 -8.34 -3.72
C MET A 146 21.30 -6.83 -3.71
N LYS A 147 20.70 -6.07 -4.63
CA LYS A 147 20.77 -4.60 -4.63
C LYS A 147 20.13 -3.99 -3.38
N GLN A 148 19.02 -4.57 -2.89
CA GLN A 148 18.36 -4.11 -1.67
C GLN A 148 19.19 -4.48 -0.45
N CYS A 149 19.70 -5.71 -0.39
CA CYS A 149 20.60 -6.16 0.67
C CYS A 149 21.82 -5.25 0.79
N GLN A 150 22.39 -4.82 -0.34
CA GLN A 150 23.52 -3.89 -0.35
C GLN A 150 23.16 -2.52 0.21
N HIS A 151 21.96 -2.01 -0.07
CA HIS A 151 21.48 -0.76 0.51
C HIS A 151 21.39 -0.86 2.03
N GLU A 152 20.72 -1.91 2.54
CA GLU A 152 20.48 -2.06 3.97
C GLU A 152 21.74 -2.44 4.76
N ALA A 153 22.59 -3.31 4.20
CA ALA A 153 23.90 -3.59 4.78
C ALA A 153 24.74 -2.31 4.92
N GLY A 154 24.70 -1.43 3.91
CA GLY A 154 25.36 -0.13 3.95
C GLY A 154 24.81 0.80 5.04
N SER A 155 23.48 0.86 5.19
CA SER A 155 22.80 1.65 6.21
C SER A 155 23.09 1.16 7.64
N ALA A 156 23.18 -0.16 7.83
CA ALA A 156 23.43 -0.81 9.12
C ALA A 156 24.93 -1.00 9.46
N GLY A 157 25.84 -0.73 8.53
CA GLY A 157 27.28 -0.98 8.72
C GLY A 157 27.66 -2.48 8.72
N LEU A 158 26.81 -3.32 8.13
CA LEU A 158 26.99 -4.77 8.01
C LEU A 158 27.57 -5.14 6.64
N LYS A 159 28.06 -6.36 6.49
CA LYS A 159 28.41 -6.93 5.18
C LYS A 159 27.16 -7.49 4.51
N ILE A 160 27.17 -7.53 3.19
CA ILE A 160 26.04 -8.05 2.38
C ILE A 160 25.69 -9.48 2.79
N ASN A 161 26.68 -10.33 3.07
CA ASN A 161 26.47 -11.72 3.48
C ASN A 161 25.97 -11.89 4.92
N GLU A 162 25.89 -10.81 5.69
CA GLU A 162 25.23 -10.77 7.01
C GLU A 162 23.75 -10.37 6.88
N VAL A 163 23.32 -9.90 5.70
CA VAL A 163 21.96 -9.42 5.42
C VAL A 163 21.26 -10.35 4.44
N CYS A 164 21.99 -10.92 3.47
CA CYS A 164 21.42 -11.83 2.49
C CYS A 164 22.33 -13.01 2.16
N GLU A 165 21.70 -14.16 1.98
CA GLU A 165 22.37 -15.39 1.62
C GLU A 165 21.52 -16.23 0.67
N LYS A 166 22.19 -17.09 -0.10
CA LYS A 166 21.51 -18.11 -0.91
C LYS A 166 21.49 -19.41 -0.15
N LEU A 167 20.31 -20.01 -0.05
CA LEU A 167 20.10 -21.26 0.67
C LEU A 167 19.44 -22.28 -0.25
N LYS A 168 19.84 -23.54 -0.10
CA LYS A 168 19.15 -24.66 -0.75
C LYS A 168 18.25 -25.33 0.28
N ILE A 169 16.94 -25.12 0.14
CA ILE A 169 15.94 -25.67 1.07
C ILE A 169 14.95 -26.51 0.24
N GLY A 170 14.87 -27.80 0.58
CA GLY A 170 14.14 -28.78 -0.23
C GLY A 170 14.70 -28.87 -1.65
N ASP A 171 13.81 -28.78 -2.65
CA ASP A 171 14.15 -28.88 -4.07
C ASP A 171 14.54 -27.52 -4.71
N TYR A 172 14.52 -26.42 -3.94
CA TYR A 172 14.64 -25.06 -4.46
C TYR A 172 15.84 -24.30 -3.88
N GLU A 173 16.34 -23.36 -4.68
CA GLU A 173 17.31 -22.36 -4.27
C GLU A 173 16.57 -21.07 -3.90
N TRP A 174 16.68 -20.67 -2.63
CA TRP A 174 16.05 -19.50 -2.06
C TRP A 174 17.08 -18.39 -1.86
N ILE A 175 16.63 -17.15 -1.94
CA ILE A 175 17.39 -15.99 -1.45
C ILE A 175 16.77 -15.62 -0.11
N LYS A 176 17.53 -15.78 0.98
CA LYS A 176 17.18 -15.30 2.31
C LYS A 176 17.66 -13.85 2.43
N ALA A 177 16.81 -12.97 2.94
CA ALA A 177 17.15 -11.62 3.34
C ALA A 177 16.65 -11.37 4.77
N GLU A 178 17.52 -10.82 5.60
CA GLU A 178 17.23 -10.39 6.96
C GLU A 178 17.34 -8.87 7.02
N TRP A 179 16.26 -8.19 7.38
CA TRP A 179 16.25 -6.74 7.45
C TRP A 179 16.58 -6.28 8.88
N PRO A 180 17.70 -5.59 9.12
CA PRO A 180 18.10 -5.09 10.43
C PRO A 180 17.31 -3.83 10.81
N ASP A 181 15.98 -3.95 10.91
CA ASP A 181 15.09 -2.91 11.42
C ASP A 181 14.76 -3.15 12.90
N MET A 182 13.91 -2.28 13.48
CA MET A 182 13.45 -2.39 14.87
C MET A 182 12.86 -3.79 15.18
N CYS A 183 12.31 -4.47 14.16
CA CYS A 183 11.77 -5.82 14.23
C CYS A 183 12.40 -6.69 13.12
N PRO A 184 13.37 -7.56 13.43
CA PRO A 184 14.06 -8.34 12.41
C PRO A 184 13.10 -9.34 11.75
N GLU A 185 12.91 -9.21 10.43
CA GLU A 185 12.11 -10.13 9.62
C GLU A 185 13.01 -11.00 8.75
N GLU A 186 12.80 -12.32 8.78
CA GLU A 186 13.37 -13.22 7.79
C GLU A 186 12.47 -13.27 6.56
N ASN A 187 13.05 -13.00 5.39
CA ASN A 187 12.38 -13.03 4.11
C ASN A 187 13.03 -14.08 3.19
N TYR A 188 12.22 -14.94 2.59
CA TYR A 188 12.69 -15.95 1.63
C TYR A 188 12.03 -15.73 0.29
N TYR A 189 12.85 -15.60 -0.75
CA TYR A 189 12.41 -15.32 -2.11
C TYR A 189 12.75 -16.47 -3.06
N LEU A 190 11.77 -16.83 -3.88
CA LEU A 190 11.93 -17.79 -4.98
C LEU A 190 11.20 -17.26 -6.20
N GLU A 191 11.85 -17.30 -7.36
CA GLU A 191 11.21 -17.01 -8.64
C GLU A 191 11.04 -18.29 -9.46
N LYS A 192 9.80 -18.54 -9.91
CA LYS A 192 9.49 -19.64 -10.81
C LYS A 192 8.27 -19.30 -11.65
N ASN A 193 8.30 -19.65 -12.94
CA ASN A 193 7.17 -19.46 -13.86
C ASN A 193 6.65 -18.01 -13.90
N ASN A 194 7.56 -17.02 -13.86
CA ASN A 194 7.26 -15.58 -13.85
C ASN A 194 6.50 -15.07 -12.59
N LEU A 195 6.44 -15.90 -11.54
CA LEU A 195 5.92 -15.53 -10.23
C LEU A 195 7.06 -15.43 -9.22
N VAL A 196 6.96 -14.45 -8.34
CA VAL A 196 7.83 -14.28 -7.17
C VAL A 196 7.05 -14.74 -5.95
N TYR A 197 7.58 -15.75 -5.28
CA TYR A 197 7.10 -16.25 -4.00
C TYR A 197 7.95 -15.61 -2.90
N GLN A 198 7.31 -14.85 -2.02
CA GLN A 198 7.92 -14.26 -0.84
C GLN A 198 7.30 -14.88 0.42
N PHE A 199 8.15 -15.43 1.27
CA PHE A 199 7.76 -15.88 2.60
C PHE A 199 8.38 -14.97 3.65
N ARG A 200 7.61 -14.56 4.65
CA ARG A 200 8.07 -13.70 5.75
C ARG A 200 7.77 -14.32 7.11
N SER A 201 8.72 -14.24 8.03
CA SER A 201 8.60 -14.71 9.41
C SER A 201 9.36 -13.79 10.36
N MET A 202 8.79 -13.45 11.52
CA MET A 202 9.44 -12.63 12.55
C MET A 202 9.90 -13.43 13.78
N THR A 203 9.35 -14.62 13.98
CA THR A 203 9.50 -15.34 15.27
C THR A 203 9.60 -16.86 15.12
N TYR A 204 9.59 -17.41 13.90
CA TYR A 204 9.55 -18.87 13.68
C TYR A 204 10.60 -19.33 12.68
N GLU A 205 11.22 -20.47 13.00
CA GLU A 205 12.01 -21.27 12.05
C GLU A 205 11.10 -21.76 10.92
N ILE A 206 11.10 -21.04 9.81
CA ILE A 206 10.25 -21.32 8.64
C ILE A 206 10.86 -22.36 7.68
N GLU A 207 12.16 -22.60 7.76
CA GLU A 207 12.88 -23.55 6.87
C GLU A 207 12.25 -24.95 6.80
N PRO A 208 11.76 -25.56 7.90
CA PRO A 208 11.09 -26.85 7.84
C PRO A 208 9.82 -26.81 6.98
N ILE A 209 9.08 -25.70 7.02
CA ILE A 209 7.90 -25.46 6.19
C ILE A 209 8.31 -25.28 4.72
N LEU A 210 9.32 -24.45 4.45
CA LEU A 210 9.89 -24.26 3.12
C LEU A 210 10.42 -25.56 2.51
N SER A 211 10.96 -26.48 3.33
CA SER A 211 11.46 -27.78 2.86
C SER A 211 10.38 -28.69 2.27
N THR A 212 9.11 -28.42 2.60
CA THR A 212 7.94 -29.14 2.08
C THR A 212 7.27 -28.45 0.91
N PHE A 213 7.74 -27.24 0.56
CA PHE A 213 7.18 -26.46 -0.54
C PHE A 213 7.37 -27.19 -1.85
N LYS A 214 6.33 -27.20 -2.69
CA LYS A 214 6.35 -27.79 -4.02
C LYS A 214 5.58 -26.92 -4.98
N ILE A 215 6.18 -26.71 -6.14
CA ILE A 215 5.56 -26.05 -7.29
C ILE A 215 5.18 -27.13 -8.29
N PHE A 216 3.91 -27.17 -8.66
CA PHE A 216 3.41 -28.02 -9.75
C PHE A 216 3.02 -27.16 -10.96
N ASN A 217 3.02 -27.79 -12.14
CA ASN A 217 2.65 -27.10 -13.37
C ASN A 217 1.20 -26.63 -13.28
N ILE A 218 1.01 -25.33 -13.49
CA ILE A 218 -0.28 -24.70 -13.73
C ILE A 218 -0.27 -24.19 -15.16
N PRO A 219 -1.38 -24.26 -15.90
CA PRO A 219 -1.61 -23.29 -16.97
C PRO A 219 -1.55 -21.89 -16.34
N LEU A 220 -0.56 -21.07 -16.75
CA LEU A 220 -0.44 -19.62 -16.50
C LEU A 220 -1.47 -19.12 -15.49
N ALA A 221 -1.06 -19.06 -14.21
CA ALA A 221 -1.86 -18.69 -13.03
C ALA A 221 -3.16 -18.04 -13.48
N LYS A 222 -4.24 -18.85 -13.50
CA LYS A 222 -5.49 -18.59 -14.21
C LYS A 222 -5.83 -17.14 -14.01
N GLU A 223 -5.41 -16.34 -14.97
CA GLU A 223 -5.37 -14.91 -14.81
C GLU A 223 -6.85 -14.61 -14.60
N LYS A 224 -7.24 -14.21 -13.39
CA LYS A 224 -8.58 -13.66 -13.16
C LYS A 224 -8.64 -12.29 -13.83
N THR A 225 -7.96 -12.10 -14.96
CA THR A 225 -8.49 -11.30 -16.04
C THR A 225 -9.87 -11.85 -16.30
N GLN A 226 -10.82 -11.07 -15.83
CA GLN A 226 -12.22 -11.16 -16.14
C GLN A 226 -12.34 -11.28 -17.67
N LEU A 227 -12.31 -12.52 -18.17
CA LEU A 227 -12.66 -12.85 -19.54
C LEU A 227 -14.16 -12.62 -19.65
N ILE A 228 -14.52 -11.35 -19.80
CA ILE A 228 -15.87 -10.92 -20.14
C ILE A 228 -15.73 -9.96 -21.32
N GLY A 229 -15.82 -10.55 -22.51
CA GLY A 229 -16.34 -9.89 -23.71
C GLY A 229 -15.39 -8.98 -24.49
N GLY A 230 -14.36 -9.53 -25.13
CA GLY A 230 -13.59 -8.83 -26.17
C GLY A 230 -12.09 -8.91 -25.91
N ASN A 231 -11.28 -8.94 -26.97
CA ASN A 231 -9.84 -9.19 -26.94
C ASN A 231 -8.99 -8.10 -26.24
N ILE A 232 -9.58 -7.24 -25.40
CA ILE A 232 -8.91 -6.10 -24.78
C ILE A 232 -8.84 -6.30 -23.27
N LEU A 233 -7.63 -6.23 -22.73
CA LEU A 233 -7.38 -6.24 -21.29
C LEU A 233 -6.81 -4.90 -20.86
N TYR A 234 -7.09 -4.51 -19.62
CA TYR A 234 -6.57 -3.32 -18.97
C TYR A 234 -5.93 -3.70 -17.65
N LYS A 235 -4.83 -3.04 -17.27
CA LYS A 235 -4.22 -3.20 -15.94
C LYS A 235 -3.60 -1.89 -15.46
N VAL A 236 -3.68 -1.65 -14.14
CA VAL A 236 -2.86 -0.64 -13.46
C VAL A 236 -1.86 -1.36 -12.58
N SER A 237 -0.58 -0.98 -12.68
CA SER A 237 0.47 -1.45 -11.79
C SER A 237 1.13 -0.24 -11.14
N CYS A 238 1.21 -0.25 -9.81
CA CYS A 238 1.80 0.83 -9.02
C CYS A 238 2.97 0.30 -8.20
N ASN A 239 4.14 0.92 -8.35
CA ASN A 239 5.31 0.59 -7.55
C ASN A 239 5.25 1.37 -6.22
N PRO A 240 5.12 0.68 -5.07
CA PRO A 240 4.98 1.34 -3.77
C PRO A 240 6.25 2.09 -3.33
N ARG A 241 7.42 1.80 -3.92
CA ARG A 241 8.70 2.42 -3.51
C ARG A 241 8.94 3.77 -4.15
N ASP A 242 8.67 3.88 -5.46
CA ASP A 242 8.86 5.13 -6.21
C ASP A 242 7.55 5.90 -6.44
N LEU A 243 6.41 5.33 -6.04
CA LEU A 243 5.06 5.90 -6.18
C LEU A 243 4.66 6.14 -7.64
N THR A 244 5.27 5.41 -8.60
CA THR A 244 4.85 5.41 -10.00
C THR A 244 3.69 4.45 -10.21
N CYS A 245 2.63 4.94 -10.87
CA CYS A 245 1.54 4.10 -11.37
C CYS A 245 1.56 4.12 -12.89
N ARG A 246 1.37 2.95 -13.50
CA ARG A 246 1.31 2.75 -14.93
C ARG A 246 0.02 2.06 -15.31
N PHE A 247 -0.66 2.60 -16.31
CA PHE A 247 -1.87 2.04 -16.88
C PHE A 247 -1.56 1.47 -18.26
N TYR A 248 -2.02 0.25 -18.52
CA TYR A 248 -1.74 -0.48 -19.75
C TYR A 248 -3.00 -1.04 -20.40
N SER A 249 -2.92 -1.28 -21.72
CA SER A 249 -3.86 -2.12 -22.47
C SER A 249 -3.15 -3.27 -23.20
N SER A 250 -3.83 -4.39 -23.35
CA SER A 250 -3.41 -5.51 -24.21
C SER A 250 -4.52 -5.84 -25.20
N PHE A 251 -4.15 -6.20 -26.43
CA PHE A 251 -5.09 -6.56 -27.51
C PHE A 251 -4.98 -8.04 -27.94
N ASP A 252 -4.10 -8.81 -27.28
CA ASP A 252 -3.74 -10.18 -27.66
C ASP A 252 -3.85 -11.18 -26.50
N GLY A 253 -4.71 -10.85 -25.54
CA GLY A 253 -4.98 -11.68 -24.36
C GLY A 253 -3.82 -11.67 -23.36
N GLY A 254 -3.13 -10.53 -23.22
CA GLY A 254 -2.12 -10.32 -22.19
C GLY A 254 -0.70 -10.72 -22.60
N LYS A 255 -0.48 -11.11 -23.87
CA LYS A 255 0.85 -11.48 -24.37
C LYS A 255 1.75 -10.26 -24.53
N ASN A 256 1.19 -9.15 -24.97
CA ASN A 256 1.86 -7.86 -25.06
C ASN A 256 1.02 -6.77 -24.38
N TRP A 257 1.69 -5.88 -23.63
CA TRP A 257 1.07 -4.75 -22.93
C TRP A 257 1.59 -3.43 -23.49
N ASN A 258 0.67 -2.53 -23.84
CA ASN A 258 0.95 -1.19 -24.34
C ASN A 258 0.74 -0.19 -23.19
N LEU A 259 1.73 0.64 -22.90
CA LEU A 259 1.62 1.70 -21.91
C LEU A 259 0.65 2.78 -22.41
N ILE A 260 -0.41 3.02 -21.65
CA ILE A 260 -1.37 4.11 -21.89
C ILE A 260 -0.92 5.37 -21.18
N LYS A 261 -0.58 5.24 -19.89
CA LYS A 261 -0.26 6.38 -19.02
C LYS A 261 0.75 5.94 -17.97
N GLU A 262 1.70 6.81 -17.68
CA GLU A 262 2.56 6.74 -16.50
C GLU A 262 2.33 8.01 -15.68
N GLN A 263 2.18 7.87 -14.37
CA GLN A 263 2.06 8.98 -13.43
C GLN A 263 2.97 8.75 -12.23
N TYR A 264 3.71 9.80 -11.86
CA TYR A 264 4.52 9.84 -10.64
C TYR A 264 3.70 10.44 -9.49
N LYS A 265 3.76 9.83 -8.29
CA LYS A 265 3.12 10.32 -7.06
C LYS A 265 1.61 10.58 -7.21
N GLY A 266 0.91 9.62 -7.82
CA GLY A 266 -0.54 9.63 -7.94
C GLY A 266 -1.12 8.23 -7.98
N ARG A 267 -2.44 8.13 -8.12
CA ARG A 267 -3.14 6.88 -8.40
C ARG A 267 -3.83 7.00 -9.75
N ILE A 268 -3.95 5.86 -10.42
CA ILE A 268 -4.76 5.74 -11.62
C ILE A 268 -5.92 4.81 -11.28
N ALA A 269 -7.15 5.30 -11.43
CA ALA A 269 -8.35 4.47 -11.38
C ALA A 269 -8.90 4.32 -12.79
N TYR A 270 -9.49 3.17 -13.11
CA TYR A 270 -10.11 2.95 -14.42
C TYR A 270 -11.35 2.07 -14.29
N ASP A 271 -12.26 2.19 -15.25
CA ASP A 271 -13.33 1.22 -15.46
C ASP A 271 -13.74 1.23 -16.94
N TYR A 272 -14.32 0.13 -17.41
CA TYR A 272 -14.62 -0.09 -18.82
C TYR A 272 -16.01 -0.68 -19.04
N ASP A 273 -16.52 -0.49 -20.27
CA ASP A 273 -17.80 -1.05 -20.65
C ASP A 273 -17.68 -2.57 -20.90
N LYS A 274 -18.31 -3.36 -20.04
CA LYS A 274 -18.32 -4.84 -20.10
C LYS A 274 -19.00 -5.40 -21.36
N LYS A 275 -19.82 -4.60 -22.04
CA LYS A 275 -20.48 -4.97 -23.32
C LYS A 275 -19.66 -4.50 -24.52
N ASN A 276 -18.84 -3.47 -24.36
CA ASN A 276 -17.96 -2.95 -25.40
C ASN A 276 -16.64 -2.42 -24.82
N PRO A 277 -15.62 -3.28 -24.60
CA PRO A 277 -14.37 -2.87 -23.96
C PRO A 277 -13.54 -1.86 -24.76
N GLN A 278 -13.95 -1.48 -25.97
CA GLN A 278 -13.37 -0.33 -26.67
C GLN A 278 -13.60 0.97 -25.89
N ILE A 279 -14.65 1.03 -25.07
CA ILE A 279 -14.97 2.16 -24.20
C ILE A 279 -14.34 1.91 -22.83
N VAL A 280 -13.36 2.73 -22.48
CA VAL A 280 -12.68 2.71 -21.19
C VAL A 280 -12.51 4.14 -20.69
N TYR A 281 -12.64 4.30 -19.38
CA TYR A 281 -12.40 5.54 -18.67
C TYR A 281 -11.23 5.35 -17.73
N PHE A 282 -10.39 6.37 -17.60
CA PHE A 282 -9.43 6.43 -16.50
C PHE A 282 -9.45 7.80 -15.85
N ALA A 283 -9.00 7.81 -14.60
CA ALA A 283 -8.89 8.96 -13.75
C ALA A 283 -7.48 9.02 -13.19
N ASP A 284 -6.87 10.20 -13.30
CA ASP A 284 -5.63 10.52 -12.62
C ASP A 284 -5.98 11.21 -11.29
N SER A 285 -5.38 10.72 -10.20
CA SER A 285 -5.40 11.41 -8.91
C SER A 285 -4.01 11.70 -8.40
N GLY A 286 -3.58 12.95 -8.58
CA GLY A 286 -2.32 13.45 -8.06
C GLY A 286 -2.40 13.63 -6.55
N PHE A 287 -1.81 12.71 -5.79
CA PHE A 287 -1.73 12.80 -4.32
C PHE A 287 -0.83 13.97 -3.87
N ASN A 288 0.07 14.42 -4.74
CA ASN A 288 0.91 15.60 -4.50
C ASN A 288 1.02 16.47 -5.77
N LEU A 289 0.05 17.36 -5.93
CA LEU A 289 -0.02 18.33 -7.02
C LEU A 289 1.24 19.21 -7.12
N MET A 290 1.90 19.50 -5.99
CA MET A 290 3.15 20.29 -5.96
C MET A 290 4.40 19.49 -6.37
N ALA A 291 4.31 18.16 -6.40
CA ALA A 291 5.38 17.27 -6.83
C ALA A 291 5.16 16.73 -8.26
N GLY A 292 4.27 17.37 -9.05
CA GLY A 292 3.99 17.00 -10.44
C GLY A 292 2.86 15.99 -10.63
N GLY A 293 2.05 15.72 -9.61
CA GLY A 293 0.85 14.89 -9.75
C GLY A 293 -0.18 15.57 -10.67
N GLU A 294 -0.77 14.80 -11.57
CA GLU A 294 -1.82 15.27 -12.48
C GLU A 294 -3.20 14.81 -11.98
N CYS A 295 -4.23 15.59 -12.33
CA CYS A 295 -5.62 15.24 -12.06
C CYS A 295 -6.44 15.40 -13.32
N GLY A 296 -7.23 14.37 -13.64
CA GLY A 296 -8.04 14.40 -14.84
C GLY A 296 -8.95 13.19 -14.96
N PHE A 297 -9.96 13.32 -15.82
CA PHE A 297 -10.90 12.27 -16.14
C PHE A 297 -10.96 12.13 -17.65
N TYR A 298 -10.67 10.93 -18.15
CA TYR A 298 -10.44 10.68 -19.57
C TYR A 298 -11.30 9.52 -20.08
N LYS A 299 -11.66 9.58 -21.36
CA LYS A 299 -12.43 8.54 -22.04
C LYS A 299 -11.76 8.12 -23.34
N SER A 300 -11.66 6.83 -23.58
CA SER A 300 -11.37 6.23 -24.87
C SER A 300 -12.62 5.56 -25.44
N THR A 301 -12.69 5.49 -26.76
CA THR A 301 -13.68 4.70 -27.52
C THR A 301 -13.01 3.76 -28.52
N ASP A 302 -11.69 3.56 -28.41
CA ASP A 302 -10.86 2.77 -29.33
C ASP A 302 -9.92 1.81 -28.59
N GLY A 303 -10.30 1.40 -27.38
CA GLY A 303 -9.60 0.38 -26.61
C GLY A 303 -8.40 0.90 -25.82
N GLY A 304 -8.37 2.20 -25.55
CA GLY A 304 -7.26 2.88 -24.89
C GLY A 304 -6.12 3.30 -25.82
N LYS A 305 -6.34 3.35 -27.14
CA LYS A 305 -5.33 3.87 -28.09
C LYS A 305 -5.28 5.38 -28.07
N THR A 306 -6.43 6.03 -27.96
CA THR A 306 -6.56 7.47 -27.80
C THR A 306 -7.54 7.82 -26.70
N PHE A 307 -7.29 8.92 -26.01
CA PHE A 307 -8.12 9.41 -24.92
C PHE A 307 -8.52 10.86 -25.15
N LYS A 308 -9.79 11.14 -24.85
CA LYS A 308 -10.34 12.48 -24.78
C LYS A 308 -10.41 12.90 -23.31
N ASP A 309 -9.87 14.08 -23.02
CA ASP A 309 -10.04 14.72 -21.72
C ASP A 309 -11.48 15.21 -21.54
N LEU A 310 -12.12 14.73 -20.47
CA LEU A 310 -13.47 15.06 -20.05
C LEU A 310 -13.49 15.83 -18.71
N THR A 311 -12.35 16.19 -18.15
CA THR A 311 -12.23 16.90 -16.86
C THR A 311 -13.08 18.16 -16.82
N ASN A 312 -13.10 18.92 -17.92
CA ASN A 312 -13.89 20.15 -18.05
C ASN A 312 -15.40 19.93 -18.27
N LYS A 313 -15.88 18.68 -18.28
CA LYS A 313 -17.31 18.35 -18.37
C LYS A 313 -18.01 18.37 -17.01
N PHE A 314 -17.25 18.30 -15.92
CA PHE A 314 -17.82 18.46 -14.58
C PHE A 314 -18.15 19.93 -14.32
N PRO A 315 -19.18 20.24 -13.50
CA PRO A 315 -19.46 21.59 -13.08
C PRO A 315 -18.23 22.30 -12.50
N LYS A 316 -18.12 23.61 -12.73
CA LYS A 316 -16.94 24.39 -12.34
C LYS A 316 -16.63 24.21 -10.86
N SER A 317 -15.42 23.72 -10.62
CA SER A 317 -14.73 23.67 -9.35
C SER A 317 -14.11 25.04 -9.04
N ASN A 318 -14.02 25.40 -7.76
CA ASN A 318 -13.17 26.53 -7.35
C ASN A 318 -11.78 26.06 -6.88
N GLY A 319 -11.57 24.76 -6.75
CA GLY A 319 -10.30 24.11 -6.45
C GLY A 319 -9.77 23.23 -7.60
N ILE A 320 -8.72 22.45 -7.31
CA ILE A 320 -8.25 21.40 -8.21
C ILE A 320 -9.04 20.13 -7.90
N ARG A 321 -9.72 19.58 -8.92
CA ARG A 321 -10.51 18.36 -8.78
C ARG A 321 -9.73 17.16 -9.29
N CYS A 322 -9.60 16.15 -8.43
CA CYS A 322 -8.96 14.88 -8.70
C CYS A 322 -9.98 13.76 -8.56
N PHE A 323 -9.88 12.72 -9.37
CA PHE A 323 -10.88 11.66 -9.44
C PHE A 323 -10.25 10.36 -8.97
N ASN A 324 -10.80 9.72 -7.94
CA ASN A 324 -10.14 8.54 -7.33
C ASN A 324 -10.85 7.22 -7.62
N VAL A 325 -12.13 7.25 -8.00
CA VAL A 325 -12.90 6.02 -8.29
C VAL A 325 -13.80 6.27 -9.49
N ILE A 326 -13.90 5.30 -10.38
CA ILE A 326 -14.81 5.27 -11.52
C ILE A 326 -15.62 3.98 -11.44
N HIS A 327 -16.92 4.07 -11.67
CA HIS A 327 -17.75 2.89 -11.83
C HIS A 327 -18.78 3.07 -12.94
N LEU A 328 -18.77 2.17 -13.92
CA LEU A 328 -19.77 2.09 -14.98
C LEU A 328 -20.87 1.13 -14.55
N ASP A 329 -22.12 1.49 -14.83
CA ASP A 329 -23.23 0.56 -14.64
C ASP A 329 -23.07 -0.63 -15.61
N PRO A 330 -23.03 -1.88 -15.11
CA PRO A 330 -22.80 -3.07 -15.94
C PRO A 330 -23.90 -3.31 -16.98
N ASN A 331 -25.09 -2.73 -16.79
CA ASN A 331 -26.24 -2.87 -17.67
C ASN A 331 -26.39 -1.69 -18.63
N ASN A 332 -25.89 -0.50 -18.27
CA ASN A 332 -26.00 0.70 -19.09
C ASN A 332 -24.73 1.57 -19.00
N SER A 333 -23.85 1.42 -19.99
CA SER A 333 -22.55 2.10 -20.07
C SER A 333 -22.61 3.62 -20.18
N ASN A 334 -23.79 4.21 -20.37
CA ASN A 334 -23.97 5.65 -20.27
C ASN A 334 -24.05 6.14 -18.82
N ILE A 335 -24.36 5.25 -17.88
CA ILE A 335 -24.43 5.56 -16.46
C ILE A 335 -23.05 5.34 -15.84
N ILE A 336 -22.49 6.40 -15.29
CA ILE A 336 -21.14 6.41 -14.70
C ILE A 336 -21.21 7.11 -13.36
N TYR A 337 -20.57 6.52 -12.36
CA TYR A 337 -20.37 7.11 -11.04
C TYR A 337 -18.89 7.42 -10.85
N VAL A 338 -18.60 8.59 -10.30
CA VAL A 338 -17.22 9.03 -10.05
C VAL A 338 -17.13 9.64 -8.67
N TYR A 339 -16.13 9.23 -7.91
CA TYR A 339 -15.76 9.91 -6.67
C TYR A 339 -14.61 10.88 -6.95
N ALA A 340 -14.78 12.12 -6.52
CA ALA A 340 -13.84 13.20 -6.75
C ALA A 340 -13.51 13.96 -5.45
N GLU A 341 -12.23 14.29 -5.30
CA GLU A 341 -11.71 15.17 -4.27
C GLU A 341 -11.42 16.55 -4.87
N GLU A 342 -11.87 17.60 -4.21
CA GLU A 342 -11.57 18.98 -4.57
C GLU A 342 -10.66 19.61 -3.52
N TYR A 343 -9.46 20.00 -3.95
CA TYR A 343 -8.45 20.62 -3.10
C TYR A 343 -8.61 22.14 -3.14
N ARG A 344 -9.15 22.74 -2.06
CA ARG A 344 -9.26 24.19 -1.85
C ARG A 344 -9.38 24.53 -0.36
N TYR A 345 -8.32 25.11 0.24
CA TYR A 345 -8.31 25.54 1.66
C TYR A 345 -8.88 24.46 2.62
N GLY A 346 -8.61 23.19 2.32
CA GLY A 346 -9.31 21.99 2.82
C GLY A 346 -9.55 21.00 1.67
N SER A 347 -9.76 19.72 1.99
CA SER A 347 -10.16 18.70 1.02
C SER A 347 -11.67 18.49 1.14
N SER A 348 -12.43 18.69 0.07
CA SER A 348 -13.84 18.31 0.03
C SER A 348 -14.04 17.11 -0.90
N VAL A 349 -14.98 16.24 -0.54
CA VAL A 349 -15.32 15.05 -1.32
C VAL A 349 -16.67 15.22 -1.99
N SER A 350 -16.80 14.69 -3.20
CA SER A 350 -18.02 14.74 -4.01
C SER A 350 -18.18 13.46 -4.81
N PHE A 351 -19.42 12.99 -4.90
CA PHE A 351 -19.79 11.91 -5.80
C PHE A 351 -20.53 12.51 -6.99
N TRP A 352 -20.28 11.99 -8.16
CA TRP A 352 -20.82 12.49 -9.42
C TRP A 352 -21.45 11.35 -10.18
N LYS A 353 -22.58 11.63 -10.82
CA LYS A 353 -23.26 10.71 -11.72
C LYS A 353 -23.39 11.32 -13.11
N SER A 354 -23.09 10.54 -14.13
CA SER A 354 -23.46 10.80 -15.51
C SER A 354 -24.49 9.77 -15.95
N VAL A 355 -25.36 10.14 -16.89
CA VAL A 355 -26.32 9.24 -17.54
C VAL A 355 -26.20 9.28 -19.08
N ASP A 356 -25.17 9.97 -19.59
CA ASP A 356 -24.92 10.20 -21.01
C ASP A 356 -23.47 9.89 -21.41
N GLY A 357 -22.82 9.00 -20.66
CA GLY A 357 -21.46 8.52 -20.96
C GLY A 357 -20.37 9.54 -20.65
N GLY A 358 -20.58 10.39 -19.65
CA GLY A 358 -19.62 11.38 -19.14
C GLY A 358 -19.65 12.73 -19.87
N ASN A 359 -20.68 13.00 -20.67
CA ASN A 359 -20.83 14.30 -21.35
C ASN A 359 -21.38 15.37 -20.42
N THR A 360 -22.28 14.99 -19.51
CA THR A 360 -22.80 15.82 -18.43
C THR A 360 -22.75 15.07 -17.09
N TRP A 361 -22.63 15.84 -16.01
CA TRP A 361 -22.48 15.33 -14.65
C TRP A 361 -23.40 16.07 -13.69
N ILE A 362 -24.06 15.31 -12.82
CA ILE A 362 -24.80 15.82 -11.67
C ILE A 362 -24.10 15.36 -10.39
N GLU A 363 -24.05 16.21 -9.37
CA GLU A 363 -23.57 15.77 -8.06
C GLU A 363 -24.55 14.71 -7.56
N TYR A 364 -24.03 13.52 -7.30
CA TYR A 364 -24.79 12.41 -6.77
C TYR A 364 -24.67 12.44 -5.26
N VAL A 365 -25.79 12.66 -4.58
CA VAL A 365 -25.88 12.44 -3.14
C VAL A 365 -26.47 11.05 -2.97
N PRO A 366 -25.74 10.07 -2.41
CA PRO A 366 -26.27 8.74 -2.19
C PRO A 366 -27.54 8.82 -1.34
N ASP A 367 -28.43 7.85 -1.55
CA ASP A 367 -29.66 7.71 -0.76
C ASP A 367 -29.33 7.79 0.74
N LEU A 368 -30.21 8.45 1.50
CA LEU A 368 -30.09 8.71 2.93
C LEU A 368 -29.85 7.43 3.75
N SER A 369 -30.18 6.26 3.18
CA SER A 369 -29.83 4.95 3.71
C SER A 369 -28.33 4.79 4.03
N ILE A 370 -27.44 5.55 3.38
CA ILE A 370 -26.00 5.52 3.71
C ILE A 370 -25.70 6.11 5.10
N CYS A 371 -26.46 7.12 5.54
CA CYS A 371 -26.33 7.66 6.89
C CYS A 371 -26.91 6.67 7.93
N ASP A 372 -27.87 5.84 7.54
CA ASP A 372 -28.42 4.80 8.41
C ASP A 372 -27.42 3.67 8.70
N TYR A 373 -26.42 3.47 7.83
CA TYR A 373 -25.32 2.53 8.08
C TYR A 373 -24.33 3.01 9.16
N CYS A 374 -24.39 4.28 9.57
CA CYS A 374 -23.53 4.84 10.61
C CYS A 374 -24.08 4.62 12.04
N GLU A 375 -24.98 3.64 12.22
CA GLU A 375 -25.42 3.19 13.54
C GLU A 375 -24.57 2.04 14.06
N GLY A 376 -23.69 2.33 15.01
CA GLY A 376 -23.03 1.27 15.78
C GLY A 376 -22.02 1.84 16.75
N SER A 377 -22.36 1.84 18.04
CA SER A 377 -21.35 1.88 19.09
C SER A 377 -20.43 0.67 18.92
N CYS A 378 -19.25 0.87 18.35
CA CYS A 378 -18.20 -0.12 18.46
C CYS A 378 -17.75 -0.10 19.92
N ALA A 379 -18.10 -1.15 20.68
CA ALA A 379 -17.39 -1.44 21.92
C ALA A 379 -15.92 -1.67 21.56
N ALA A 380 -15.00 -1.15 22.37
CA ALA A 380 -13.56 -1.02 22.10
C ALA A 380 -12.77 -2.35 21.89
N SER A 381 -13.41 -3.46 21.52
CA SER A 381 -12.78 -4.76 21.34
C SER A 381 -12.82 -5.32 19.91
N ASP A 382 -13.56 -4.72 18.97
CA ASP A 382 -13.70 -5.27 17.63
C ASP A 382 -13.13 -4.28 16.60
N ASN A 383 -12.03 -4.67 15.94
CA ASN A 383 -11.34 -3.91 14.89
C ASN A 383 -12.30 -3.45 13.79
N CYS A 384 -12.82 -2.22 13.91
CA CYS A 384 -13.66 -1.56 12.92
C CYS A 384 -12.86 -0.46 12.21
N PRO A 385 -12.86 -0.36 10.86
CA PRO A 385 -12.18 0.72 10.14
C PRO A 385 -12.91 2.08 10.21
N GLN A 386 -14.03 2.18 10.95
CA GLN A 386 -14.95 3.32 10.92
C GLN A 386 -15.04 4.02 12.29
N ALA A 387 -13.94 4.62 12.73
CA ALA A 387 -13.95 5.47 13.92
C ALA A 387 -14.58 6.87 13.68
N ASP A 388 -14.94 7.25 12.45
CA ASP A 388 -15.31 8.64 12.09
C ASP A 388 -16.63 8.80 11.30
N CYS A 389 -17.62 7.91 11.45
CA CYS A 389 -18.95 8.21 10.90
C CYS A 389 -19.96 8.57 11.99
N ASP A 390 -20.17 9.88 12.21
CA ASP A 390 -21.29 10.39 13.00
C ASP A 390 -22.54 10.46 12.09
N LYS A 391 -23.56 9.66 12.42
CA LYS A 391 -24.83 9.58 11.70
C LYS A 391 -25.56 10.92 11.60
N ASP A 392 -25.56 11.71 12.67
CA ASP A 392 -26.24 13.00 12.72
C ASP A 392 -25.48 14.07 11.94
N LEU A 393 -24.15 13.99 11.91
CA LEU A 393 -23.31 14.82 11.05
C LEU A 393 -23.53 14.49 9.56
N CYS A 394 -23.63 13.20 9.20
CA CYS A 394 -23.96 12.77 7.83
C CYS A 394 -25.28 13.37 7.35
N TYR A 395 -26.32 13.32 8.18
CA TYR A 395 -27.62 13.91 7.84
C TYR A 395 -27.57 15.44 7.71
N LEU A 396 -26.80 16.13 8.55
CA LEU A 396 -26.57 17.58 8.43
C LEU A 396 -25.90 17.93 7.09
N GLU A 397 -24.80 17.27 6.73
CA GLU A 397 -24.07 17.55 5.49
C GLU A 397 -24.93 17.30 4.25
N VAL A 398 -25.73 16.23 4.27
CA VAL A 398 -26.67 15.93 3.18
C VAL A 398 -27.76 16.99 3.08
N ALA A 399 -28.34 17.43 4.20
CA ALA A 399 -29.32 18.51 4.24
C ALA A 399 -28.75 19.84 3.73
N GLU A 400 -27.50 20.17 4.09
CA GLU A 400 -26.79 21.36 3.63
C GLU A 400 -26.58 21.37 2.11
N LYS A 401 -26.11 20.24 1.56
CA LYS A 401 -25.86 20.12 0.12
C LYS A 401 -27.13 20.11 -0.71
N THR A 402 -28.13 19.33 -0.29
CA THR A 402 -29.40 19.19 -1.02
C THR A 402 -30.33 20.38 -0.82
N LYS A 403 -30.09 21.19 0.23
CA LYS A 403 -31.00 22.23 0.71
C LYS A 403 -32.39 21.69 1.07
N ASP A 404 -32.49 20.40 1.38
CA ASP A 404 -33.71 19.74 1.78
C ASP A 404 -33.81 19.69 3.31
N LEU A 405 -34.61 20.61 3.86
CA LEU A 405 -34.81 20.73 5.29
C LEU A 405 -35.60 19.55 5.90
N SER A 406 -36.26 18.72 5.09
CA SER A 406 -36.94 17.52 5.62
C SER A 406 -35.95 16.49 6.17
N ILE A 407 -34.68 16.58 5.77
CA ILE A 407 -33.59 15.71 6.23
C ILE A 407 -33.18 16.10 7.66
N CYS A 408 -33.34 17.37 8.04
CA CYS A 408 -33.08 17.84 9.41
C CYS A 408 -33.95 17.15 10.47
N ASP A 409 -35.12 16.61 10.08
CA ASP A 409 -35.99 15.86 10.99
C ASP A 409 -35.39 14.52 11.41
N LYS A 410 -34.49 13.95 10.58
CA LYS A 410 -33.81 12.67 10.85
C LYS A 410 -32.67 12.81 11.87
N ILE A 411 -32.15 14.03 12.08
CA ILE A 411 -31.08 14.32 13.04
C ILE A 411 -31.61 14.21 14.48
N GLN A 412 -30.94 13.41 15.31
CA GLN A 412 -31.26 13.23 16.73
C GLN A 412 -30.50 14.22 17.63
N ASN A 413 -29.23 14.49 17.33
CA ASN A 413 -28.42 15.44 18.07
C ASN A 413 -28.97 16.88 17.91
N GLU A 414 -29.45 17.44 19.02
CA GLU A 414 -30.05 18.78 19.08
C GLU A 414 -29.13 19.91 18.60
N TYR A 415 -27.81 19.76 18.74
CA TYR A 415 -26.85 20.75 18.24
C TYR A 415 -26.83 20.75 16.70
N TYR A 416 -26.65 19.60 16.08
CA TYR A 416 -26.65 19.47 14.61
C TYR A 416 -28.02 19.77 14.01
N LYS A 417 -29.10 19.38 14.68
CA LYS A 417 -30.48 19.66 14.26
C LYS A 417 -30.76 21.16 14.20
N LYS A 418 -30.32 21.92 15.22
CA LYS A 418 -30.45 23.39 15.24
C LYS A 418 -29.60 24.03 14.16
N SER A 419 -28.37 23.56 13.92
CA SER A 419 -27.51 24.02 12.84
C SER A 419 -28.16 23.78 11.47
N CYS A 420 -28.74 22.60 11.25
CA CYS A 420 -29.44 22.21 10.02
C CYS A 420 -30.63 23.14 9.71
N TYR A 421 -31.46 23.42 10.71
CA TYR A 421 -32.57 24.38 10.55
C TYR A 421 -32.11 25.85 10.49
N GLY A 422 -30.91 26.14 10.98
CA GLY A 422 -30.27 27.45 10.96
C GLY A 422 -29.79 27.91 9.57
N LEU A 423 -29.76 27.01 8.59
CA LEU A 423 -29.36 27.27 7.19
C LEU A 423 -30.29 28.24 6.43
N LYS A 424 -31.40 28.68 7.05
CA LYS A 424 -32.33 29.69 6.51
C LYS A 424 -31.84 31.14 6.61
N LYS A 425 -30.55 31.40 6.87
CA LYS A 425 -30.02 32.78 6.95
C LYS A 425 -29.11 33.15 5.80
#